data_AF-F3NHJ5-F1
#
_entry.id   AF-F3NHJ5-F1
#
_cell.length_a   1.000
_cell.length_b   1.000
_cell.length_c   1.000
_cell.angle_alpha   90.00
_cell.angle_beta   90.00
_cell.angle_gamma   90.00
#
_symmetry.space_group_name_H-M   'P 1'
#
loop_
_entity.id
_entity.type
_entity.pdbx_description
1 polymer ?
#
loop_
_entity_poly.entity_id
_entity_poly.type
_entity_poly.pdbx_seq_one_letter_code
_entity_poly.pdbx_strand_id
1 'polypeptide(L)'
;MHDEFLCHVTAYGICGGRRVGVPLGTYRAPTLALALWWMRDRALWIAERLDPQPDSALYPPNAIAPVGETVPDVPTLLRGWCGDDGQQELAADELAAGRLVRIATSDDTTEYELMAESVDALRIQRFASALSTPAA
;
A
#
# COMPACT_ATOMS: atom_id res chain seq x y z
N MET A 1 13.86 -2.38 22.01
CA MET A 1 14.09 -3.25 20.83
C MET A 1 13.78 -2.38 19.62
N HIS A 2 14.63 -2.34 18.59
CA HIS A 2 14.26 -1.61 17.37
C HIS A 2 13.37 -2.56 16.57
N ASP A 3 12.06 -2.30 16.57
CA ASP A 3 11.14 -3.04 15.72
C ASP A 3 11.34 -2.57 14.29
N GLU A 4 11.74 -3.49 13.44
CA GLU A 4 11.88 -3.24 12.02
C GLU A 4 10.58 -3.62 11.30
N PHE A 5 10.24 -2.85 10.29
CA PHE A 5 9.01 -3.03 9.52
C PHE A 5 9.34 -3.29 8.05
N LEU A 6 8.65 -4.27 7.46
CA LEU A 6 8.66 -4.49 6.02
C LEU A 6 7.44 -3.82 5.42
N CYS A 7 7.66 -2.90 4.48
CA CYS A 7 6.62 -2.21 3.75
C CYS A 7 6.71 -2.58 2.28
N HIS A 8 5.58 -2.77 1.61
CA HIS A 8 5.53 -2.96 0.17
C HIS A 8 4.23 -2.47 -0.44
N VAL A 9 4.30 -2.20 -1.74
CA VAL A 9 3.15 -1.85 -2.57
C VAL A 9 3.11 -2.77 -3.76
N THR A 10 1.92 -3.32 -4.04
CA THR A 10 1.66 -4.17 -5.21
C THR A 10 0.43 -3.69 -5.94
N ALA A 11 0.51 -3.57 -7.26
CA ALA A 11 -0.66 -3.39 -8.12
C ALA A 11 -1.08 -4.76 -8.65
N TYR A 12 -2.37 -5.07 -8.62
CA TYR A 12 -2.91 -6.32 -9.14
C TYR A 12 -3.86 -6.02 -10.29
N GLY A 13 -3.66 -6.71 -11.42
CA GLY A 13 -4.56 -6.63 -12.57
C GLY A 13 -4.85 -8.03 -13.13
N ILE A 14 -5.73 -8.12 -14.13
CA ILE A 14 -6.02 -9.36 -14.83
C ILE A 14 -5.19 -9.44 -16.12
N CYS A 15 -4.37 -10.49 -16.24
CA CYS A 15 -3.63 -10.82 -17.46
C CYS A 15 -3.96 -12.26 -17.86
N GLY A 16 -4.52 -12.45 -19.06
CA GLY A 16 -4.92 -13.78 -19.56
C GLY A 16 -5.91 -14.52 -18.65
N GLY A 17 -6.84 -13.79 -18.02
CA GLY A 17 -7.82 -14.36 -17.08
C GLY A 17 -7.26 -14.70 -15.69
N ARG A 18 -6.00 -14.35 -15.40
CA ARG A 18 -5.36 -14.59 -14.11
C ARG A 18 -5.03 -13.27 -13.43
N ARG A 19 -5.22 -13.21 -12.10
CA ARG A 19 -4.75 -12.08 -11.28
C ARG A 19 -3.23 -12.11 -11.19
N VAL A 20 -2.58 -11.02 -11.58
CA VAL A 20 -1.12 -10.86 -11.58
C VAL A 20 -0.77 -9.64 -10.74
N GLY A 21 0.18 -9.80 -9.82
CA GLY A 21 0.71 -8.73 -9.00
C GLY A 21 2.02 -8.17 -9.55
N VAL A 22 2.12 -6.86 -9.64
CA VAL A 22 3.32 -6.11 -10.04
C VAL A 22 3.79 -5.29 -8.83
N PRO A 23 4.97 -5.58 -8.26
CA PRO A 23 5.52 -4.78 -7.17
C PRO A 23 5.82 -3.35 -7.63
N LEU A 24 5.28 -2.36 -6.93
CA LEU A 24 5.51 -0.93 -7.19
C LEU A 24 6.57 -0.33 -6.26
N GLY A 25 6.91 -1.02 -5.18
CA GLY A 25 7.98 -0.61 -4.27
C GLY A 25 8.05 -1.46 -3.02
N THR A 26 9.22 -1.50 -2.41
CA THR A 26 9.47 -2.13 -1.11
C THR A 26 10.36 -1.22 -0.27
N TYR A 27 10.19 -1.28 1.05
CA TYR A 27 11.00 -0.53 1.99
C TYR A 27 11.11 -1.25 3.32
N ARG A 28 12.33 -1.26 3.87
CA ARG A 28 12.61 -1.84 5.19
C ARG A 28 12.81 -0.67 6.15
N ALA A 29 11.76 -0.36 6.90
CA ALA A 29 11.73 0.79 7.79
C ALA A 29 12.36 0.43 9.14
N PRO A 30 13.36 1.20 9.62
CA PRO A 30 14.01 0.92 10.90
C PRO A 30 13.21 1.43 12.12
N THR A 31 12.10 2.13 11.88
CA THR A 31 11.20 2.65 12.92
C THR A 31 9.76 2.64 12.42
N LEU A 32 8.81 2.62 13.37
CA LEU A 32 7.38 2.73 13.07
C LEU A 32 7.05 4.02 12.31
N ALA A 33 7.62 5.14 12.73
CA ALA A 33 7.40 6.44 12.09
C ALA A 33 7.83 6.43 10.61
N LEU A 34 8.95 5.77 10.28
CA LEU A 34 9.43 5.66 8.90
C LEU A 34 8.59 4.67 8.07
N ALA A 35 8.01 3.64 8.69
CA ALA A 35 7.08 2.73 8.02
C ALA A 35 5.81 3.48 7.59
N LEU A 36 5.20 4.22 8.51
CA LEU A 36 4.00 5.02 8.25
C LEU A 36 4.28 6.15 7.25
N TRP A 37 5.41 6.86 7.42
CA TRP A 37 5.83 7.89 6.47
C TRP A 37 5.96 7.30 5.05
N TRP A 38 6.62 6.14 4.90
CA TRP A 38 6.80 5.53 3.60
C TRP A 38 5.46 5.08 2.99
N MET A 39 4.56 4.49 3.79
CA MET A 39 3.22 4.12 3.34
C MET A 39 2.44 5.34 2.80
N ARG A 40 2.48 6.47 3.52
CA ARG A 40 1.86 7.73 3.08
C ARG A 40 2.48 8.27 1.80
N ASP A 41 3.80 8.33 1.75
CA ASP A 41 4.55 8.78 0.58
C ASP A 41 4.22 7.94 -0.65
N ARG A 42 4.13 6.61 -0.51
CA ARG A 42 3.74 5.72 -1.62
C ARG A 42 2.28 5.87 -2.03
N ALA A 43 1.35 6.03 -1.09
CA ALA A 43 -0.06 6.28 -1.40
C ALA A 43 -0.22 7.59 -2.21
N LEU A 44 0.46 8.67 -1.80
CA LEU A 44 0.45 9.94 -2.55
C LEU A 44 1.11 9.79 -3.92
N TRP A 45 2.25 9.10 -4.00
CA TRP A 45 2.97 8.86 -5.25
C TRP A 45 2.12 8.12 -6.29
N ILE A 46 1.27 7.17 -5.86
CA ILE A 46 0.29 6.49 -6.72
C ILE A 46 -0.81 7.46 -7.13
N ALA A 47 -1.43 8.15 -6.17
CA ALA A 47 -2.53 9.07 -6.43
C ALA A 47 -2.16 10.16 -7.45
N GLU A 48 -0.98 10.76 -7.34
CA GLU A 48 -0.46 11.77 -8.28
C GLU A 48 -0.26 11.24 -9.70
N ARG A 49 0.02 9.95 -9.86
CA ARG A 49 0.21 9.31 -11.18
C ARG A 49 -1.08 8.89 -11.83
N LEU A 50 -2.07 8.53 -11.02
CA LEU A 50 -3.40 8.13 -11.48
C LEU A 50 -4.27 9.34 -11.81
N ASP A 51 -4.13 10.43 -11.06
CA ASP A 51 -4.86 11.68 -11.25
C ASP A 51 -3.88 12.86 -11.29
N PRO A 52 -3.16 13.02 -12.42
CA PRO A 52 -2.27 14.14 -12.62
C PRO A 52 -3.04 15.43 -12.93
N GLN A 53 -2.48 16.58 -12.52
CA GLN A 53 -3.03 17.88 -12.89
C GLN A 53 -3.06 18.02 -14.44
N PRO A 54 -4.24 18.26 -15.06
CA PRO A 54 -4.36 18.30 -16.52
C PRO A 54 -3.46 19.34 -17.19
N ASP A 55 -3.24 20.48 -16.51
CA ASP A 55 -2.43 21.59 -17.00
C ASP A 55 -0.94 21.47 -16.65
N SER A 56 -0.52 20.34 -16.08
CA SER A 56 0.88 20.12 -15.71
C SER A 56 1.77 20.04 -16.96
N ALA A 57 2.78 20.89 -17.01
CA ALA A 57 3.77 20.93 -18.09
C ALA A 57 4.61 19.65 -18.24
N LEU A 58 4.48 18.70 -17.30
CA LEU A 58 5.11 17.38 -17.38
C LEU A 58 4.42 16.45 -18.40
N TYR A 59 3.19 16.76 -18.79
CA TYR A 59 2.42 15.96 -19.72
C TYR A 59 2.26 16.67 -21.07
N PRO A 60 2.42 15.96 -22.21
CA PRO A 60 2.14 16.53 -23.50
C PRO A 60 0.68 17.00 -23.62
N PRO A 61 0.40 18.02 -24.44
CA PRO A 61 -0.98 18.43 -24.72
C PRO A 61 -1.84 17.24 -25.17
N ASN A 62 -3.04 17.13 -24.62
CA ASN A 62 -4.01 16.05 -24.90
C ASN A 62 -3.55 14.62 -24.50
N ALA A 63 -2.52 14.48 -23.65
CA ALA A 63 -2.09 13.18 -23.14
C ALA A 63 -2.89 12.70 -21.92
N ILE A 64 -3.69 13.58 -21.32
CA ILE A 64 -4.57 13.29 -20.18
C ILE A 64 -6.01 13.49 -20.65
N ALA A 65 -6.89 12.57 -20.25
CA ALA A 65 -8.33 12.69 -20.45
C ALA A 65 -9.04 12.48 -19.11
N PRO A 66 -10.17 13.17 -18.88
CA PRO A 66 -10.98 12.93 -17.69
C PRO A 66 -11.52 11.50 -17.70
N VAL A 67 -11.52 10.88 -16.53
CA VAL A 67 -12.19 9.60 -16.30
C VAL A 67 -13.70 9.81 -16.18
N GLY A 68 -14.49 8.77 -16.43
CA GLY A 68 -15.94 8.84 -16.29
C GLY A 68 -16.37 8.94 -14.82
N GLU A 69 -17.52 9.59 -14.57
CA GLU A 69 -18.04 9.83 -13.20
C GLU A 69 -18.32 8.55 -12.39
N THR A 70 -18.48 7.41 -13.07
CA THR A 70 -18.75 6.12 -12.43
C THR A 70 -17.49 5.34 -12.05
N VAL A 71 -16.31 5.80 -12.48
CA VAL A 71 -15.05 5.11 -12.19
C VAL A 71 -14.70 5.34 -10.71
N PRO A 72 -14.35 4.28 -9.96
CA PRO A 72 -13.90 4.44 -8.57
C PRO A 72 -12.70 5.39 -8.46
N ASP A 73 -12.83 6.41 -7.62
CA ASP A 73 -11.80 7.44 -7.43
C ASP A 73 -10.74 6.96 -6.41
N VAL A 74 -9.87 6.05 -6.88
CA VAL A 74 -8.70 5.58 -6.14
C VAL A 74 -7.82 6.73 -5.63
N PRO A 75 -7.48 7.76 -6.44
CA PRO A 75 -6.66 8.88 -5.98
C PRO A 75 -7.22 9.62 -4.78
N THR A 76 -8.53 9.91 -4.78
CA THR A 76 -9.19 10.56 -3.64
C THR A 76 -9.17 9.69 -2.40
N LEU A 77 -9.40 8.38 -2.52
CA LEU A 77 -9.31 7.45 -1.39
C LEU A 77 -7.90 7.42 -0.77
N LEU A 78 -6.86 7.36 -1.61
CA LEU A 78 -5.47 7.36 -1.16
C LEU A 78 -5.07 8.68 -0.49
N ARG A 79 -5.46 9.83 -1.07
CA ARG A 79 -5.23 11.15 -0.46
C ARG A 79 -6.00 11.30 0.84
N GLY A 80 -7.23 10.81 0.89
CA GLY A 80 -8.09 10.78 2.08
C GLY A 80 -7.42 10.00 3.21
N TRP A 81 -6.95 8.78 2.95
CA TRP A 81 -6.23 7.99 3.96
C TRP A 81 -4.96 8.69 4.46
N CYS A 82 -4.18 9.30 3.56
CA CYS A 82 -2.96 10.05 3.94
C CYS A 82 -3.23 11.29 4.80
N GLY A 83 -4.40 11.89 4.68
CA GLY A 83 -4.82 13.11 5.39
C GLY A 83 -5.70 12.86 6.62
N ASP A 84 -6.09 11.61 6.88
CA ASP A 84 -6.92 11.25 8.03
C ASP A 84 -6.04 10.84 9.22
N ASP A 85 -5.85 11.76 10.17
CA ASP A 85 -5.02 11.53 11.36
C ASP A 85 -5.51 10.33 12.20
N GLY A 86 -6.82 10.08 12.24
CA GLY A 86 -7.38 8.94 12.99
C GLY A 86 -7.04 7.60 12.33
N GLN A 87 -7.04 7.53 11.00
CA GLN A 87 -6.57 6.34 10.27
C GLN A 87 -5.06 6.13 10.42
N GLN A 88 -4.28 7.22 10.49
CA GLN A 88 -2.84 7.13 10.71
C GLN A 88 -2.49 6.65 12.13
N GLU A 89 -3.21 7.14 13.15
CA GLU A 89 -3.07 6.67 14.53
C GLU A 89 -3.45 5.20 14.66
N LEU A 90 -4.59 4.79 14.08
CA LEU A 90 -5.01 3.39 14.05
C LEU A 90 -3.95 2.50 13.40
N ALA A 91 -3.41 2.90 12.23
CA ALA A 91 -2.35 2.15 11.57
C ALA A 91 -1.08 2.05 12.43
N ALA A 92 -0.74 3.10 13.18
CA ALA A 92 0.39 3.10 14.10
C ALA A 92 0.19 2.07 15.22
N ASP A 93 -0.98 2.06 15.85
CA ASP A 93 -1.32 1.15 16.93
C ASP A 93 -1.33 -0.31 16.48
N GLU A 94 -1.88 -0.59 15.30
CA GLU A 94 -1.89 -1.92 14.69
C GLU A 94 -0.46 -2.42 14.44
N LEU A 95 0.39 -1.61 13.82
CA LEU A 95 1.80 -1.96 13.57
C LEU A 95 2.60 -2.11 14.86
N ALA A 96 2.41 -1.23 15.83
CA ALA A 96 3.07 -1.30 17.14
C ALA A 96 2.68 -2.56 17.91
N ALA A 97 1.45 -3.04 17.73
CA ALA A 97 0.99 -4.31 18.27
C ALA A 97 1.42 -5.54 17.44
N GLY A 98 2.24 -5.35 16.40
CA GLY A 98 2.74 -6.42 15.54
C GLY A 98 1.70 -6.98 14.55
N ARG A 99 0.59 -6.26 14.32
CA ARG A 99 -0.43 -6.66 13.35
C ARG A 99 -0.10 -6.13 11.96
N LEU A 100 -0.63 -6.82 10.96
CA LEU A 100 -0.53 -6.43 9.56
C LEU A 100 -1.40 -5.21 9.30
N VAL A 101 -0.82 -4.13 8.78
CA VAL A 101 -1.60 -3.03 8.22
C VAL A 101 -1.67 -3.19 6.71
N ARG A 102 -2.89 -3.16 6.18
CA ARG A 102 -3.18 -3.32 4.76
C ARG A 102 -4.21 -2.31 4.30
N ILE A 103 -3.85 -1.50 3.31
CA ILE A 103 -4.74 -0.58 2.62
C ILE A 103 -4.89 -1.08 1.19
N ALA A 104 -6.12 -1.40 0.79
CA ALA A 104 -6.41 -1.87 -0.55
C ALA A 104 -7.53 -1.03 -1.15
N THR A 105 -7.33 -0.61 -2.40
CA THR A 105 -8.31 0.16 -3.17
C THR A 105 -8.24 -0.27 -4.62
N SER A 106 -9.33 -0.17 -5.37
CA SER A 106 -9.38 -0.65 -6.76
C SER A 106 -10.16 0.29 -7.65
N ASP A 107 -9.66 0.47 -8.87
CA ASP A 107 -10.44 0.97 -10.00
C ASP A 107 -10.98 -0.21 -10.84
N ASP A 108 -11.56 0.08 -12.00
CA ASP A 108 -12.16 -0.92 -12.89
C ASP A 108 -11.15 -1.95 -13.43
N THR A 109 -9.85 -1.66 -13.35
CA THR A 109 -8.78 -2.42 -13.98
C THR A 109 -7.75 -2.96 -13.00
N THR A 110 -7.49 -2.24 -11.91
CA THR A 110 -6.32 -2.43 -11.05
C THR A 110 -6.70 -2.28 -9.59
N GLU A 111 -6.24 -3.21 -8.77
CA GLU A 111 -6.25 -3.11 -7.30
C GLU A 111 -4.86 -2.71 -6.81
N TYR A 112 -4.77 -1.67 -6.00
CA TYR A 112 -3.56 -1.19 -5.37
C TYR A 112 -3.57 -1.60 -3.90
N GLU A 113 -2.55 -2.36 -3.49
CA GLU A 113 -2.38 -2.81 -2.11
C GLU A 113 -1.10 -2.23 -1.52
N LEU A 114 -1.23 -1.51 -0.42
CA LEU A 114 -0.14 -1.04 0.43
C LEU A 114 -0.15 -1.85 1.71
N MET A 115 1.01 -2.36 2.11
CA MET A 115 1.13 -3.24 3.25
C MET A 115 2.35 -2.88 4.09
N ALA A 116 2.19 -2.95 5.40
CA ALA A 116 3.28 -2.84 6.36
C ALA A 116 3.10 -3.89 7.47
N GLU A 117 4.21 -4.49 7.88
CA GLU A 117 4.22 -5.49 8.94
C GLU A 117 5.52 -5.46 9.75
N SER A 118 5.42 -5.81 11.04
CA SER A 118 6.60 -5.98 11.90
C SER A 118 7.38 -7.25 11.51
N VAL A 119 8.68 -7.10 11.27
CA VAL A 119 9.58 -8.21 10.94
C VAL A 119 9.70 -9.19 12.11
N ASP A 120 9.65 -8.70 13.34
CA ASP A 120 9.73 -9.56 14.52
C ASP A 120 8.44 -10.34 14.73
N ALA A 121 7.27 -9.73 14.49
CA ALA A 121 5.99 -10.44 14.48
C ALA A 121 5.98 -11.55 13.41
N LEU A 122 6.47 -11.26 12.20
CA LEU A 122 6.65 -12.25 11.13
C LEU A 122 7.55 -13.41 11.53
N ARG A 123 8.69 -13.13 12.17
CA ARG A 123 9.60 -14.18 12.65
C ARG A 123 8.89 -15.09 13.65
N ILE A 124 8.21 -14.50 14.63
CA ILE A 124 7.47 -15.26 15.65
C ILE A 124 6.40 -16.15 15.02
N GLN A 125 5.60 -15.61 14.08
CA GLN A 125 4.58 -16.38 13.37
C GLN A 125 5.18 -17.55 12.59
N ARG A 126 6.29 -17.33 11.85
CA ARG A 126 6.96 -18.41 11.10
C ARG A 126 7.49 -19.51 12.04
N PHE A 127 8.08 -19.14 13.17
CA PHE A 127 8.52 -20.13 14.17
C PHE A 127 7.34 -20.91 14.76
N ALA A 128 6.23 -20.24 15.09
CA ALA A 128 5.03 -20.90 15.61
C ALA A 128 4.39 -21.86 14.59
N SER A 129 4.29 -21.45 13.31
CA SER A 129 3.80 -22.33 12.23
C SER A 129 4.71 -23.53 11.98
N ALA A 130 6.04 -23.36 12.05
CA ALA A 130 7.00 -24.45 11.90
C ALA A 130 6.86 -25.50 13.03
N LEU A 131 6.60 -25.05 14.26
CA LEU A 131 6.36 -25.93 15.41
C LEU A 131 4.99 -26.63 15.36
N SER A 132 4.03 -26.07 14.63
CA SER A 132 2.66 -26.60 14.52
C SER A 132 2.48 -27.57 13.34
N THR A 133 3.50 -27.73 12.48
CA THR A 133 3.48 -28.72 11.41
C THR A 133 3.91 -30.07 11.98
N PRO A 134 3.03 -31.10 12.02
CA PRO A 134 3.45 -32.42 12.48
C PRO A 134 4.48 -32.97 11.51
N ALA A 135 5.57 -33.54 12.04
CA ALA A 135 6.52 -34.31 11.25
C ALA A 135 5.77 -35.47 10.58
N ALA A 136 5.76 -35.48 9.25
CA ALA A 136 5.22 -36.57 8.43
C ALA A 136 6.20 -37.75 8.37
#